data_AF-A0A7S3NEG0-F1
#
_entry.id   AF-A0A7S3NEG0-F1
#
_cell.length_a   1.000
_cell.length_b   1.000
_cell.length_c   1.000
_cell.angle_alpha   90.00
_cell.angle_beta   90.00
_cell.angle_gamma   90.00
#
_symmetry.space_group_name_H-M   'P 1'
#
loop_
_entity.id
_entity.type
_entity.pdbx_description
1 polymer ?
#
loop_
_entity_poly.entity_id
_entity_poly.type
_entity_poly.pdbx_seq_one_letter_code
_entity_poly.pdbx_strand_id
1 'polypeptide(L)'
;FNLKKKLWHGLKKMLAYTEEWKILPLNCIDAEDIQNKLSEMSKNATQCFMGLEGSEAALKFKELVDLMSSTVPIVTAFRDKSLKDRHWDEIKLILNTDA
;
A
#
# COMPACT_ATOMS: atom_id res chain seq x y z
N PHE A 1 -19.91 12.07 -15.09
CA PHE A 1 -18.88 13.01 -14.58
C PHE A 1 -18.22 12.56 -13.27
N ASN A 2 -18.95 11.91 -12.35
CA ASN A 2 -18.45 11.64 -11.00
C ASN A 2 -17.31 10.59 -10.93
N LEU A 3 -17.36 9.54 -11.76
CA LEU A 3 -16.35 8.46 -11.79
C LEU A 3 -14.94 8.92 -12.19
N LYS A 4 -14.81 9.76 -13.23
CA LYS A 4 -13.51 10.32 -13.64
C LYS A 4 -12.91 11.18 -12.52
N LYS A 5 -13.73 11.99 -11.84
CA LYS A 5 -13.28 12.79 -10.69
C LYS A 5 -12.83 11.88 -9.55
N LYS A 6 -13.61 10.84 -9.25
CA LYS A 6 -13.30 9.82 -8.23
C LYS A 6 -11.98 9.10 -8.53
N LEU A 7 -11.74 8.73 -9.79
CA LEU A 7 -10.49 8.12 -10.24
C LEU A 7 -9.29 9.03 -9.95
N TRP A 8 -9.31 10.27 -10.45
CA TRP A 8 -8.17 11.17 -10.29
C TRP A 8 -7.93 11.57 -8.83
N HIS A 9 -8.99 11.76 -8.03
CA HIS A 9 -8.85 12.02 -6.59
C HIS A 9 -8.31 10.80 -5.85
N GLY A 10 -8.82 9.60 -6.16
CA GLY A 10 -8.37 8.35 -5.56
C GLY A 10 -6.89 8.08 -5.87
N LEU A 11 -6.50 8.21 -7.14
CA LEU A 11 -5.13 8.02 -7.58
C LEU A 11 -4.18 9.05 -6.94
N LYS A 12 -4.57 10.33 -6.87
CA LYS A 12 -3.79 11.36 -6.16
C LYS A 12 -3.59 11.01 -4.68
N LYS A 13 -4.66 10.62 -3.98
CA LYS A 13 -4.59 10.21 -2.57
C LYS A 13 -3.69 8.99 -2.38
N MET A 14 -3.84 8.00 -3.25
CA MET A 14 -3.07 6.76 -3.17
C MET A 14 -1.58 7.01 -3.38
N LEU A 15 -1.20 7.87 -4.33
CA LEU A 15 0.19 8.29 -4.52
C LEU A 15 0.75 8.98 -3.27
N ALA A 16 -0.02 9.92 -2.68
CA ALA A 16 0.40 10.60 -1.46
C ALA A 16 0.59 9.63 -0.28
N TYR A 17 -0.34 8.69 -0.08
CA TYR A 17 -0.20 7.64 0.93
C TYR A 17 1.04 6.77 0.68
N THR A 18 1.30 6.42 -0.59
CA THR A 18 2.44 5.58 -0.94
C THR A 18 3.77 6.28 -0.65
N GLU A 19 3.86 7.58 -0.92
CA GLU A 19 5.04 8.39 -0.59
C GLU A 19 5.22 8.51 0.92
N GLU A 20 4.15 8.81 1.66
CA GLU A 20 4.15 8.90 3.12
C GLU A 20 4.61 7.59 3.77
N TRP A 21 4.03 6.45 3.38
CA TRP A 21 4.33 5.16 3.99
C TRP A 21 5.75 4.66 3.67
N LYS A 22 6.33 5.07 2.55
CA LYS A 22 7.70 4.70 2.18
C LYS A 22 8.76 5.40 3.02
N ILE A 23 8.48 6.61 3.52
CA ILE A 23 9.44 7.39 4.32
C ILE A 23 9.23 7.23 5.82
N LEU A 24 8.09 6.69 6.25
CA LEU A 24 7.80 6.48 7.66
C LEU A 24 8.73 5.41 8.26
N PRO A 25 9.36 5.69 9.41
CA PRO A 25 10.03 4.67 10.19
C PRO A 25 9.07 3.52 10.50
N LEU A 26 9.54 2.28 10.37
CA LEU A 26 8.71 1.10 10.56
C LEU A 26 8.03 1.08 11.93
N ASN A 27 8.66 1.61 12.99
CA ASN A 27 8.08 1.71 14.34
C ASN A 27 6.95 2.76 14.47
N CYS A 28 6.81 3.67 13.50
CA CYS A 28 5.75 4.67 13.44
C CYS A 28 4.59 4.25 12.53
N ILE A 29 4.72 3.13 11.81
CA ILE A 29 3.68 2.67 10.90
C ILE A 29 2.51 2.07 11.68
N ASP A 30 1.31 2.58 11.43
CA ASP A 30 0.05 2.00 11.87
C ASP A 30 -0.51 1.10 10.78
N ALA A 31 -0.33 -0.21 10.93
CA ALA A 31 -0.78 -1.19 9.94
C ALA A 31 -2.32 -1.26 9.84
N GLU A 32 -3.05 -0.94 10.91
CA GLU A 32 -4.51 -0.93 10.91
C GLU A 32 -5.05 0.26 10.10
N ASP A 33 -4.48 1.45 10.32
CA ASP A 33 -4.81 2.65 9.52
C ASP A 33 -4.51 2.44 8.03
N ILE A 34 -3.34 1.86 7.70
CA ILE A 34 -2.98 1.52 6.32
C ILE A 34 -4.02 0.56 5.72
N GLN A 35 -4.38 -0.51 6.44
CA GLN A 35 -5.35 -1.49 5.97
C GLN A 35 -6.72 -0.87 5.71
N ASN A 36 -7.17 0.04 6.59
CA ASN A 36 -8.42 0.77 6.45
C ASN A 36 -8.40 1.70 5.21
N LYS A 37 -7.33 2.48 5.03
CA LYS A 37 -7.14 3.35 3.86
C LYS A 37 -7.10 2.55 2.55
N LEU A 38 -6.42 1.41 2.53
CA LEU A 38 -6.35 0.51 1.37
C LEU A 38 -7.70 -0.13 1.05
N SER A 39 -8.48 -0.52 2.07
CA SER A 39 -9.84 -1.06 1.87
C SER A 39 -10.77 -0.03 1.21
N GLU A 40 -10.71 1.24 1.63
CA GLU A 40 -11.44 2.33 0.97
C GLU A 40 -10.98 2.51 -0.49
N MET A 41 -9.67 2.59 -0.72
CA MET A 41 -9.12 2.79 -2.06
C MET A 41 -9.42 1.60 -2.98
N SER A 42 -9.44 0.37 -2.48
CA SER A 42 -9.74 -0.84 -3.25
C SER A 42 -11.17 -0.85 -3.77
N LYS A 43 -12.14 -0.46 -2.93
CA LYS A 43 -13.53 -0.26 -3.35
C LYS A 43 -13.63 0.80 -4.44
N ASN A 44 -12.93 1.92 -4.26
CA ASN A 44 -12.93 3.02 -5.22
C ASN A 44 -12.28 2.63 -6.56
N ALA A 45 -11.16 1.91 -6.52
CA ALA A 45 -10.44 1.45 -7.71
C ALA A 45 -11.25 0.41 -8.49
N THR A 46 -11.88 -0.55 -7.80
CA THR A 46 -12.75 -1.55 -8.43
C THR A 46 -13.93 -0.89 -9.13
N GLN A 47 -14.60 0.07 -8.48
CA GLN A 47 -15.69 0.82 -9.12
C GLN A 47 -15.22 1.62 -10.34
N CYS A 48 -14.03 2.22 -10.29
CA CYS A 48 -13.48 2.97 -11.42
C CYS A 48 -13.08 2.04 -12.57
N PHE A 49 -12.48 0.88 -12.27
CA PHE A 49 -12.07 -0.10 -13.26
C PHE A 49 -13.27 -0.67 -14.02
N MET A 50 -14.33 -1.08 -13.30
CA MET A 50 -15.56 -1.58 -13.93
C MET A 50 -16.35 -0.45 -14.63
N GLY A 51 -16.37 0.76 -14.06
CA GLY A 51 -17.16 1.87 -14.60
C GLY A 51 -16.47 2.66 -15.72
N LEU A 52 -15.18 2.43 -15.97
CA LEU A 52 -14.37 3.09 -17.00
C LEU A 52 -13.60 2.03 -17.79
N GLU A 53 -14.32 1.09 -18.40
CA GLU A 53 -13.73 0.05 -19.23
C GLU A 53 -12.82 0.64 -20.32
N GLY A 54 -11.65 0.02 -20.51
CA GLY A 54 -10.62 0.49 -21.45
C GLY A 54 -9.78 1.67 -20.93
N SER A 55 -10.04 2.20 -19.73
CA SER A 55 -9.20 3.24 -19.13
C SER A 55 -7.93 2.67 -18.51
N GLU A 56 -6.79 2.95 -19.13
CA GLU A 56 -5.47 2.59 -18.59
C GLU A 56 -5.22 3.21 -17.20
N ALA A 57 -5.71 4.43 -16.97
CA ALA A 57 -5.60 5.09 -15.66
C ALA A 57 -6.39 4.36 -14.56
N ALA A 58 -7.56 3.80 -14.89
CA ALA A 58 -8.35 3.01 -13.94
C ALA A 58 -7.69 1.66 -13.62
N LEU A 59 -7.08 1.03 -14.63
CA LEU A 59 -6.25 -0.17 -14.44
C LEU A 59 -5.05 0.13 -13.52
N LYS A 60 -4.27 1.17 -13.83
CA LYS A 60 -3.11 1.59 -13.02
C LYS A 60 -3.49 1.92 -11.58
N PHE A 61 -4.64 2.55 -11.36
CA PHE A 61 -5.13 2.82 -10.01
C PHE A 61 -5.37 1.51 -9.25
N LYS A 62 -6.01 0.53 -9.89
CA LYS A 62 -6.28 -0.78 -9.29
C LYS A 62 -4.98 -1.53 -8.98
N GLU A 63 -4.07 -1.60 -9.94
CA GLU A 63 -2.76 -2.25 -9.76
C GLU A 63 -1.96 -1.62 -8.61
N LEU A 64 -1.97 -0.30 -8.47
CA LEU A 64 -1.30 0.40 -7.37
C LEU A 64 -1.89 0.01 -6.00
N VAL A 65 -3.21 -0.04 -5.89
CA VAL A 65 -3.87 -0.41 -4.62
C VAL A 65 -3.63 -1.88 -4.29
N ASP A 66 -3.67 -2.76 -5.29
CA ASP A 66 -3.46 -4.19 -5.13
C ASP A 66 -1.98 -4.48 -4.74
N LEU A 67 -1.02 -3.78 -5.36
CA LEU A 67 0.40 -3.84 -4.98
C LEU A 67 0.60 -3.40 -3.52
N MET A 68 0.02 -2.27 -3.10
CA MET A 68 0.20 -1.81 -1.73
C MET A 68 -0.48 -2.75 -0.72
N SER A 69 -1.63 -3.31 -1.06
CA SER A 69 -2.33 -4.31 -0.24
C SER A 69 -1.51 -5.58 -0.01
N SER A 70 -0.72 -6.02 -1.00
CA SER A 70 0.14 -7.20 -0.83
C SER A 70 1.32 -6.96 0.12
N THR A 71 1.68 -5.69 0.39
CA THR A 71 2.76 -5.34 1.34
C THR A 71 2.29 -5.25 2.79
N VAL A 72 0.98 -5.13 3.05
CA VAL A 72 0.45 -4.97 4.42
C VAL A 72 0.83 -6.12 5.35
N PRO A 73 0.70 -7.41 4.96
CA PRO A 73 1.10 -8.51 5.84
C PRO A 73 2.57 -8.46 6.26
N ILE A 74 3.43 -7.98 5.36
CA ILE A 74 4.87 -7.82 5.59
C ILE A 74 5.10 -6.73 6.65
N VAL A 75 4.46 -5.57 6.48
CA VAL A 75 4.53 -4.45 7.44
C VAL A 75 3.98 -4.87 8.80
N THR A 76 2.86 -5.59 8.85
CA THR A 76 2.26 -6.10 10.09
C THR A 76 3.19 -7.09 10.79
N ALA A 77 3.80 -8.02 10.04
CA ALA A 77 4.77 -8.97 10.60
C ALA A 77 5.98 -8.24 11.19
N PHE A 78 6.50 -7.23 10.49
CA PHE A 78 7.62 -6.42 10.96
C PHE A 78 7.30 -5.52 12.16
N ARG A 79 6.02 -5.24 12.42
CA ARG A 79 5.53 -4.51 13.61
C ARG A 79 5.34 -5.41 14.84
N ASP A 80 5.44 -6.72 14.69
CA ASP A 80 5.27 -7.63 15.80
C ASP A 80 6.40 -7.42 16.83
N LYS A 81 6.02 -7.13 18.08
CA LYS A 81 6.92 -6.95 19.22
C LYS A 81 7.66 -8.24 19.58
N SER A 82 7.28 -9.38 18.99
CA SER A 82 7.98 -10.66 19.11
C SER A 82 9.29 -10.74 18.30
N LEU A 83 9.51 -9.80 17.37
CA LEU A 83 10.76 -9.69 16.63
C LEU A 83 11.90 -9.24 17.55
N LYS A 84 12.85 -10.16 17.76
CA LYS A 84 14.10 -9.92 18.50
C LYS A 84 15.22 -9.59 17.52
N ASP A 85 16.31 -9.00 18.02
CA ASP A 85 17.48 -8.63 17.23
C ASP A 85 18.00 -9.77 16.32
N ARG A 86 18.00 -11.01 16.81
CA ARG A 86 18.37 -12.20 16.02
C ARG A 86 17.52 -12.39 14.74
N HIS A 87 16.23 -12.06 14.80
CA HIS A 87 15.35 -12.17 13.63
C HIS A 87 15.68 -11.06 12.62
N TRP A 88 16.08 -9.87 13.10
CA TRP A 88 16.57 -8.80 12.24
C TRP A 88 17.90 -9.16 11.55
N ASP A 89 18.79 -9.86 12.24
CA ASP A 89 20.05 -10.34 11.65
C ASP A 89 19.80 -11.38 10.55
N GLU A 90 18.87 -12.32 10.76
CA GLU A 90 18.43 -13.28 9.72
C GLU A 90 17.79 -12.57 8.52
N ILE A 91 16.93 -11.57 8.77
CA ILE A 91 16.30 -10.77 7.71
C ILE A 91 17.34 -10.01 6.89
N LYS A 92 18.32 -9.36 7.54
CA LYS A 92 19.43 -8.66 6.86
C LYS A 92 20.27 -9.60 6.01
N LEU A 93 20.55 -10.80 6.53
CA LEU A 93 21.28 -11.85 5.81
C LEU A 93 20.53 -12.31 4.55
N ILE A 94 19.22 -12.53 4.65
CA ILE A 94 18.38 -12.96 3.52
C ILE A 94 18.24 -11.85 2.47
N LEU A 95 18.10 -10.60 2.91
CA LEU A 95 17.96 -9.44 2.03
C LEU A 95 19.29 -9.01 1.40
N ASN A 96 20.40 -9.69 1.74
CA ASN A 96 21.75 -9.41 1.24
C ASN A 96 22.10 -7.92 1.30
N THR A 97 21.55 -7.24 2.32
CA THR A 97 21.75 -5.81 2.55
C THR A 97 22.95 -5.69 3.47
N ASP A 98 24.11 -6.10 2.95
CA ASP A 98 25.40 -5.81 3.56
C ASP A 98 25.63 -4.30 3.46
N ALA A 99 25.70 -3.64 4.62
CA ALA A 99 26.37 -2.36 4.78
C ALA A 99 27.34 -2.49 5.95
#